data_AF-A0A381KMD7-F1
#
_entry.id   AF-A0A381KMD7-F1
#
_cell.length_a   1.000
_cell.length_b   1.000
_cell.length_c   1.000
_cell.angle_alpha   90.00
_cell.angle_beta   90.00
_cell.angle_gamma   90.00
#
_symmetry.space_group_name_H-M   'P 1'
#
loop_
_entity.id
_entity.type
_entity.pdbx_description
1 polymer ?
#
loop_
_entity_poly.entity_id
_entity_poly.type
_entity_poly.pdbx_seq_one_letter_code
_entity_poly.pdbx_strand_id
1 'polypeptide(L)' 'MLKVIATGYDGKMGKILADTIREDNELELVCVAARGLDSYEGDLKIYEDMSTIVEEADVVYRFFSSL' A
#
# COMPACT_ATOMS: atom_id res chain seq x y z
N MET A 1 1.23 0.74 -16.70
CA MET A 1 1.18 -0.03 -15.44
C MET A 1 -0.12 0.29 -14.75
N LEU A 2 -0.77 -0.71 -14.19
CA LEU A 2 -1.98 -0.53 -13.39
C LEU A 2 -1.56 0.02 -12.02
N LYS A 3 -2.15 1.16 -11.63
CA LYS A 3 -1.82 1.85 -10.39
C LYS A 3 -2.55 1.23 -9.21
N VAL A 4 -1.79 0.94 -8.16
CA VAL A 4 -2.24 0.17 -7.01
C VAL A 4 -2.00 0.94 -5.72
N ILE A 5 -3.04 0.97 -4.88
CA ILE A 5 -2.92 1.29 -3.46
C ILE A 5 -3.04 -0.02 -2.67
N ALA A 6 -2.15 -0.25 -1.71
CA ALA A 6 -2.22 -1.40 -0.82
C ALA A 6 -2.45 -1.00 0.64
N THR A 7 -3.08 -1.86 1.44
CA THR A 7 -3.41 -1.58 2.84
C THR A 7 -2.91 -2.67 3.77
N GLY A 8 -2.77 -2.35 5.06
CA GLY A 8 -2.33 -3.29 6.08
C GLY A 8 -0.82 -3.46 6.09
N TYR A 9 -0.08 -2.41 5.72
CA TYR A 9 1.38 -2.41 5.63
C TYR A 9 2.07 -2.45 7.01
N ASP A 10 1.31 -2.27 8.09
CA ASP A 10 1.68 -2.60 9.47
C ASP A 10 1.80 -4.12 9.73
N GLY A 11 1.19 -4.95 8.87
CA GLY A 11 1.23 -6.40 8.94
C GLY A 11 2.24 -7.05 7.98
N LYS A 12 2.66 -8.28 8.31
CA LYS A 12 3.58 -9.06 7.47
C LYS A 12 3.07 -9.25 6.04
N MET A 13 1.78 -9.52 5.87
CA MET A 13 1.21 -9.76 4.54
C MET A 13 1.11 -8.49 3.70
N GLY A 14 0.81 -7.33 4.31
CA GLY A 14 0.79 -6.06 3.59
C GLY A 14 2.18 -5.69 3.05
N LYS A 15 3.24 -5.99 3.81
CA LYS A 15 4.63 -5.82 3.33
C LYS A 15 4.96 -6.75 2.17
N ILE A 16 4.66 -8.05 2.30
CA ILE A 16 4.85 -9.02 1.22
C ILE A 16 4.09 -8.60 -0.05
N LEU A 17 2.85 -8.14 0.09
CA LEU A 17 2.05 -7.66 -1.03
C LEU A 17 2.70 -6.45 -1.71
N ALA A 18 3.13 -5.45 -0.94
CA ALA A 18 3.81 -4.28 -1.47
C ALA A 18 5.10 -4.64 -2.23
N ASP A 19 5.90 -5.55 -1.68
CA ASP A 19 7.12 -6.04 -2.32
C ASP A 19 6.81 -6.82 -3.61
N THR A 20 5.78 -7.67 -3.59
CA THR A 20 5.32 -8.41 -4.77
C THR A 20 4.86 -7.46 -5.89
N ILE A 21 4.14 -6.39 -5.55
CA ILE A 21 3.70 -5.38 -6.53
C ILE A 21 4.90 -4.65 -7.15
N ARG A 22 5.92 -4.32 -6.34
CA ARG A 22 7.13 -3.63 -6.82
C ARG A 22 7.98 -4.46 -7.77
N GLU A 23 7.91 -5.79 -7.67
CA GLU A 23 8.61 -6.72 -8.56
C GLU A 23 7.84 -6.99 -9.88
N ASP A 24 6.57 -6.59 -9.96
CA ASP A 24 5.72 -6.78 -11.13
C ASP A 24 5.81 -5.57 -12.08
N ASN A 25 6.29 -5.80 -13.31
CA ASN A 25 6.48 -4.74 -14.31
C ASN A 25 5.17 -4.20 -14.91
N GLU A 26 4.04 -4.86 -14.66
CA GLU A 26 2.72 -4.42 -15.12
C GLU A 26 1.99 -3.57 -14.06
N LEU A 27 2.50 -3.53 -12.83
CA LEU A 27 1.88 -2.83 -11.70
C LEU A 27 2.75 -1.68 -11.19
N GLU A 28 2.09 -0.69 -10.59
CA GLU A 28 2.75 0.44 -9.92
C GLU A 28 2.18 0.58 -8.50
N LEU A 29 3.00 0.39 -7.47
CA LEU A 29 2.60 0.69 -6.10
C LEU A 29 2.72 2.19 -5.85
N VAL A 30 1.59 2.89 -5.79
CA VAL A 30 1.54 4.35 -5.66
C VAL A 30 1.74 4.78 -4.21
N CYS A 31 1.00 4.16 -3.29
CA CYS A 31 1.17 4.37 -1.85
C CYS A 31 0.60 3.18 -1.06
N VAL A 32 0.83 3.21 0.26
CA VAL A 32 0.22 2.24 1.18
C VAL A 32 -0.47 2.91 2.35
N ALA A 33 -1.41 2.20 2.98
CA ALA A 33 -2.00 2.57 4.26
C ALA A 33 -1.62 1.59 5.37
N ALA A 34 -1.24 2.11 6.54
CA ALA A 34 -0.96 1.34 7.74
C ALA A 34 -1.40 2.11 8.99
N ARG A 35 -2.12 1.44 9.89
CA ARG A 35 -2.73 2.09 11.05
C ARG A 35 -1.67 2.67 11.98
N GLY A 36 -1.83 3.95 12.31
CA GLY A 36 -0.92 4.66 13.22
C GLY A 36 0.47 4.94 12.65
N LEU A 37 0.62 4.86 11.32
CA LEU A 37 1.86 5.21 10.61
C LEU A 37 1.56 6.26 9.55
N ASP A 38 2.07 7.47 9.75
CA ASP A 38 2.14 8.49 8.69
C ASP A 38 3.62 8.83 8.44
N SER A 39 4.20 8.25 7.38
CA SER A 39 5.64 8.28 7.17
C SER A 39 6.02 8.01 5.70
N TYR A 40 7.31 7.79 5.46
CA TYR A 40 7.88 7.36 4.19
C TYR A 40 8.85 6.20 4.41
N GLU A 41 8.89 5.26 3.47
CA GLU A 41 9.91 4.22 3.37
C GLU A 41 10.56 4.27 1.98
N GLY A 42 11.73 4.91 1.91
CA GLY A 42 12.30 5.34 0.63
C GLY A 42 11.36 6.33 -0.06
N ASP A 43 10.99 6.05 -1.30
CA ASP A 43 10.03 6.86 -2.08
C ASP A 43 8.56 6.43 -1.85
N LEU A 44 8.31 5.39 -1.05
CA LEU A 44 6.95 4.95 -0.76
C LEU A 44 6.33 5.78 0.35
N LYS A 45 5.24 6.50 0.03
CA LYS A 45 4.41 7.17 1.03
C LYS A 45 3.54 6.16 1.79
N ILE A 46 3.56 6.25 3.11
CA ILE A 46 2.72 5.47 4.03
C ILE A 46 1.73 6.43 4.69
N TYR A 47 0.45 6.20 4.47
CA TYR A 47 -0.66 6.94 5.09
C TYR A 47 -1.18 6.22 6.33
N GLU A 48 -1.58 6.99 7.34
CA GLU A 48 -2.12 6.42 8.58
C GLU A 48 -3.48 5.75 8.38
N ASP A 49 -4.27 6.26 7.43
CA ASP A 49 -5.59 5.77 7.09
C ASP A 49 -5.89 6.02 5.61
N MET A 50 -6.71 5.14 5.02
CA MET A 50 -7.08 5.26 3.61
C MET A 50 -7.87 6.53 3.27
N SER A 51 -8.61 7.10 4.22
CA SER A 51 -9.35 8.35 4.00
C SER A 51 -8.45 9.57 3.82
N THR A 52 -7.18 9.46 4.19
CA THR A 52 -6.18 10.52 4.05
C THR A 52 -5.36 10.43 2.76
N ILE A 53 -5.54 9.37 1.98
CA ILE A 53 -4.86 9.17 0.70
C ILE A 53 -5.39 10.19 -0.31
N VAL A 54 -4.46 10.88 -0.99
CA VAL A 54 -4.77 11.88 -2.02
C VAL A 54 -4.38 11.41 -3.43
N GLU A 55 -3.69 10.28 -3.51
CA GLU A 55 -3.23 9.65 -4.74
C GLU A 55 -4.36 8.93 -5.48
N GLU A 56 -4.24 8.94 -6.81
CA GLU A 56 -5.15 8.21 -7.68
C GLU A 56 -4.60 6.81 -7.99
N ALA A 57 -5.50 5.82 -8.00
CA ALA A 57 -5.19 4.45 -8.37
C ALA A 57 -6.33 3.81 -9.14
N ASP A 58 -5.99 2.80 -9.94
CA ASP A 58 -6.96 1.99 -10.67
C ASP A 58 -7.59 0.93 -9.76
N VAL A 59 -6.82 0.40 -8.81
CA VAL A 59 -7.24 -0.69 -7.90
C VAL A 59 -6.71 -0.46 -6.48
N VAL A 60 -7.50 -0.87 -5.50
CA VAL A 60 -7.11 -0.95 -4.09
C VAL A 60 -7.03 -2.42 -3.67
N TYR A 61 -5.83 -2.89 -3.28
CA TYR A 61 -5.67 -4.17 -2.61
C TYR A 61 -5.73 -4.00 -1.10
N ARG A 62 -6.79 -4.55 -0.51
CA ARG A 62 -7.03 -4.47 0.93
C ARG A 62 -6.83 -5.83 1.58
N PHE A 63 -5.77 -5.97 2.37
CA PHE A 63 -5.53 -7.16 3.18
C PHE A 63 -5.96 -6.92 4.63
N PHE A 64 -6.85 -7.79 5.13
CA PHE A 64 -7.26 -7.80 6.54
C PHE A 64 -6.57 -8.95 7.26
N SER A 65 -6.00 -8.71 8.44
CA SER A 65 -5.81 -9.78 9.41
C SER A 65 -7.09 -9.91 10.24
N SER A 66 -7.91 -10.91 9.96
CA SER A 66 -8.85 -11.42 10.95
C SER A 66 -8.03 -12.21 11.97
N LEU A 67 -7.95 -11.73 13.20
CA LEU A 67 -8.00 -12.66 14.33
C LEU A 67 -9.46 -13.09 14.49
#